data_AF-A0A1F8REW6-F1
#
_entry.id   AF-A0A1F8REW6-F1
#
_cell.length_a   1.000
_cell.length_b   1.000
_cell.length_c   1.000
_cell.angle_alpha   90.00
_cell.angle_beta   90.00
_cell.angle_gamma   90.00
#
_symmetry.space_group_name_H-M   'P 1'
#
loop_
_entity.id
_entity.type
_entity.pdbx_description
1 polymer ?
#
loop_
_entity_poly.entity_id
_entity_poly.type
_entity_poly.pdbx_seq_one_letter_code
_entity_poly.pdbx_strand_id
1 'polypeptide(L)'
;MSQPTPSTSPGGTPAYRELLTSSLLMGLGGWALIAALVFLVTPTLGPRWAFFFALFIALVGTSIPLLWYLNRRFSPDPFPSPGVLWREAVEVGIWGLFLVWLRVGRLLTPFAAWTLTGAVFAVELLLRLYERSRWVPSTSVRSPVAAGEATPPKEMAESPTATPITPPFIDDELDSDDSPA
;
A
#
# COMPACT_ATOMS: atom_id res chain seq x y z
N MET A 1 9.38 18.79 23.48
CA MET A 1 9.66 17.98 22.28
C MET A 1 8.40 17.94 21.42
N SER A 2 8.31 18.83 20.44
CA SER A 2 7.19 18.93 19.52
C SER A 2 7.27 17.80 18.49
N GLN A 3 6.28 16.90 18.51
CA GLN A 3 6.12 15.88 17.47
C GLN A 3 5.90 16.57 16.11
N PRO A 4 6.56 16.15 15.02
CA PRO A 4 6.24 16.65 13.70
C PRO A 4 4.83 16.20 13.33
N THR A 5 3.93 17.17 13.15
CA THR A 5 2.59 16.93 12.62
C THR A 5 2.72 16.32 11.22
N PRO A 6 2.21 15.12 10.94
CA PRO A 6 2.11 14.63 9.58
C PRO A 6 1.21 15.60 8.82
N SER A 7 1.76 16.34 7.86
CA SER A 7 0.98 17.15 6.94
C SER A 7 0.10 16.21 6.11
N THR A 8 -1.15 16.04 6.55
CA THR A 8 -2.22 15.47 5.72
C THR A 8 -2.33 16.35 4.49
N SER A 9 -1.89 15.84 3.34
CA SER A 9 -2.19 16.47 2.06
C SER A 9 -3.62 16.06 1.66
N PRO A 10 -4.59 16.98 1.57
CA PRO A 10 -5.92 16.69 1.06
C PRO A 10 -5.83 16.60 -0.47
N GLY A 11 -5.42 15.45 -0.99
CA GLY A 11 -5.09 15.31 -2.41
C GLY A 11 -5.42 13.92 -2.97
N GLY A 12 -6.71 13.64 -3.19
CA GLY A 12 -7.17 12.40 -3.86
C GLY A 12 -6.85 12.30 -5.36
N THR A 13 -6.09 13.24 -5.93
CA THR A 13 -5.79 13.34 -7.38
C THR A 13 -4.31 13.47 -7.77
N PRO A 14 -3.39 14.11 -7.01
CA PRO A 14 -1.97 14.16 -7.38
C PRO A 14 -1.29 12.78 -7.37
N ALA A 15 -1.56 11.94 -6.37
CA ALA A 15 -0.89 10.64 -6.22
C ALA A 15 -1.06 9.70 -7.43
N TYR A 16 -2.25 9.64 -8.02
CA TYR A 16 -2.48 8.81 -9.21
C TYR A 16 -1.84 9.39 -10.47
N ARG A 17 -1.81 10.71 -10.63
CA ARG A 17 -1.17 11.35 -11.80
C ARG A 17 0.33 11.09 -11.79
N GLU A 18 0.96 11.22 -10.62
CA GLU A 18 2.38 10.94 -10.42
C GLU A 18 2.69 9.46 -10.66
N LEU A 19 1.85 8.56 -10.15
CA LEU A 19 1.96 7.12 -10.37
C LEU A 19 1.83 6.76 -11.86
N LEU A 20 0.85 7.33 -12.57
CA LEU A 20 0.64 7.08 -13.99
C LEU A 20 1.79 7.63 -14.84
N THR A 21 2.29 8.82 -14.51
CA THR A 21 3.42 9.40 -15.23
C THR A 21 4.69 8.58 -15.02
N SER A 22 4.98 8.21 -13.76
CA SER A 22 6.15 7.40 -13.41
C SER A 22 6.08 6.00 -14.03
N SER A 23 4.92 5.36 -14.01
CA SER A 23 4.73 4.03 -14.60
C SER A 23 4.83 4.05 -16.12
N LEU A 24 4.33 5.10 -16.77
CA LEU A 24 4.50 5.28 -18.22
C LEU A 24 5.97 5.45 -18.61
N LEU A 25 6.72 6.29 -17.89
CA LEU A 25 8.16 6.45 -18.09
C LEU A 25 8.92 5.14 -17.86
N MET A 26 8.58 4.43 -16.78
CA MET A 26 9.14 3.12 -16.47
C MET A 26 8.85 2.09 -17.58
N GLY A 27 7.61 2.03 -18.06
CA GLY A 27 7.19 1.13 -19.13
C GLY A 27 7.89 1.43 -20.45
N LEU A 28 7.92 2.70 -20.86
CA LEU A 28 8.61 3.15 -22.06
C LEU A 28 10.12 2.87 -21.98
N GLY A 29 10.75 3.15 -20.84
CA GLY A 29 12.16 2.84 -20.61
C GLY A 29 12.46 1.36 -20.70
N GLY A 30 11.60 0.52 -20.12
CA GLY A 30 11.70 -0.95 -20.22
C GLY A 30 11.60 -1.43 -21.67
N TRP A 31 10.59 -0.98 -22.42
CA TRP A 31 10.42 -1.34 -23.84
C TRP A 31 11.57 -0.85 -24.72
N ALA A 32 12.05 0.37 -24.49
CA ALA A 32 13.20 0.92 -25.20
C ALA A 32 14.47 0.08 -24.95
N LEU A 33 14.71 -0.33 -23.70
CA LEU A 33 15.83 -1.19 -23.35
C LEU A 33 15.71 -2.57 -23.99
N ILE A 34 14.51 -3.17 -24.02
CA ILE A 34 14.26 -4.43 -24.74
C ILE A 34 14.58 -4.27 -26.22
N ALA A 35 14.08 -3.21 -26.87
CA ALA A 35 14.35 -2.96 -28.28
C ALA A 35 15.85 -2.82 -28.55
N ALA A 36 16.57 -2.05 -27.73
CA ALA A 36 18.01 -1.92 -27.82
C ALA A 36 18.72 -3.28 -27.68
N LEU A 37 18.33 -4.09 -26.69
CA LEU A 37 18.91 -5.43 -26.47
C LEU A 37 18.66 -6.38 -27.64
N VAL A 38 17.46 -6.35 -28.24
CA VAL A 38 17.09 -7.26 -29.34
C VAL A 38 17.78 -6.89 -30.65
N PHE A 39 17.90 -5.59 -30.96
CA PHE A 39 18.41 -5.14 -32.25
C PHE A 39 19.91 -4.85 -32.26
N LEU A 40 20.50 -4.51 -31.11
CA LEU A 40 21.88 -4.00 -31.04
C LEU A 40 22.84 -4.93 -30.30
N VAL A 41 22.34 -5.92 -29.56
CA VAL A 41 23.15 -6.74 -28.66
C VAL A 41 23.05 -8.21 -29.01
N THR A 42 24.18 -8.90 -28.97
CA THR A 42 24.21 -10.36 -29.15
C THR A 42 23.68 -11.07 -27.90
N PRO A 43 22.92 -12.17 -28.04
CA PRO A 43 22.25 -12.84 -26.93
C PRO A 43 23.24 -13.71 -26.12
N THR A 44 24.27 -13.09 -25.55
CA THR A 44 25.18 -13.71 -24.58
C THR A 44 24.50 -13.80 -23.21
N LEU A 45 25.15 -14.43 -22.23
CA LEU A 45 24.53 -14.73 -20.93
C LEU A 45 24.05 -13.46 -20.21
N GLY A 46 24.87 -12.40 -20.15
CA GLY A 46 24.55 -11.15 -19.47
C GLY A 46 23.36 -10.39 -20.08
N PRO A 47 23.39 -10.06 -21.38
CA PRO A 47 22.28 -9.41 -22.09
C PRO A 47 20.94 -10.16 -22.00
N ARG A 48 20.95 -11.50 -21.91
CA ARG A 48 19.71 -12.27 -21.69
C ARG A 48 19.10 -11.96 -20.32
N TRP A 49 19.91 -11.88 -19.27
CA TRP A 49 19.43 -11.45 -17.96
C TRP A 49 18.92 -10.01 -17.99
N ALA A 50 19.67 -9.10 -18.62
CA ALA A 50 19.23 -7.72 -18.81
C ALA A 50 17.87 -7.63 -19.54
N PHE A 51 17.64 -8.49 -20.53
CA PHE A 51 16.37 -8.58 -21.23
C PHE A 51 15.23 -8.98 -20.29
N PHE A 52 15.43 -9.97 -19.42
CA PHE A 52 14.42 -10.39 -18.45
C PHE A 52 14.08 -9.29 -17.42
N PHE A 53 15.10 -8.56 -16.92
CA PHE A 53 14.87 -7.39 -16.07
C PHE A 53 14.12 -6.28 -16.80
N ALA A 54 14.52 -5.97 -18.03
CA ALA A 54 13.87 -4.95 -18.86
C ALA A 54 12.41 -5.34 -19.18
N LEU A 55 12.15 -6.63 -19.46
CA LEU A 55 10.81 -7.17 -19.67
C LEU A 55 9.93 -7.00 -18.44
N PHE A 56 10.44 -7.35 -17.25
CA PHE A 56 9.69 -7.15 -16.01
C PHE A 56 9.33 -5.67 -15.82
N ILE A 57 10.29 -4.75 -15.96
CA ILE A 57 10.07 -3.30 -15.84
C ILE A 57 9.04 -2.81 -16.86
N ALA A 58 9.16 -3.25 -18.12
CA ALA A 58 8.27 -2.88 -19.21
C ALA A 58 6.83 -3.31 -18.92
N LEU A 59 6.65 -4.57 -18.48
CA LEU A 59 5.33 -5.13 -18.17
C LEU A 59 4.71 -4.44 -16.95
N VAL A 60 5.43 -4.26 -15.86
CA VAL A 60 4.91 -3.58 -14.66
C VAL A 60 4.52 -2.14 -15.00
N GLY A 61 5.43 -1.39 -15.64
CA GLY A 61 5.20 0.02 -15.98
C GLY A 61 4.01 0.22 -16.93
N THR A 62 3.82 -0.67 -17.91
CA THR A 62 2.67 -0.59 -18.83
C THR A 62 1.38 -1.16 -18.27
N SER A 63 1.45 -2.07 -17.28
CA SER A 63 0.25 -2.65 -16.66
C SER A 63 -0.44 -1.67 -15.73
N ILE A 64 0.28 -0.80 -15.02
CA ILE A 64 -0.33 0.18 -14.10
C ILE A 64 -1.39 1.08 -14.79
N PRO A 65 -1.12 1.76 -15.92
CA PRO A 65 -2.14 2.57 -16.59
C PRO A 65 -3.29 1.74 -17.16
N LEU A 66 -3.00 0.53 -17.64
CA LEU A 66 -4.02 -0.41 -18.13
C LEU A 66 -4.97 -0.84 -17.00
N LEU A 67 -4.41 -1.25 -15.86
CA LEU A 67 -5.14 -1.67 -14.67
C LEU A 67 -5.90 -0.51 -14.04
N TRP A 68 -5.33 0.70 -14.02
CA TRP A 68 -6.05 1.89 -13.57
C TRP A 68 -7.31 2.12 -14.42
N TYR A 69 -7.20 1.99 -15.74
CA TYR A 69 -8.34 2.13 -16.65
C TYR A 69 -9.39 1.02 -16.45
N LEU A 70 -8.94 -0.24 -16.35
CA LEU A 70 -9.82 -1.39 -16.12
C LEU A 70 -10.55 -1.30 -14.78
N ASN A 71 -9.84 -0.99 -13.70
CA ASN A 71 -10.44 -0.81 -12.37
C ASN A 71 -11.46 0.33 -12.37
N ARG A 72 -11.18 1.44 -13.07
CA ARG A 72 -12.16 2.54 -13.21
C ARG A 72 -13.41 2.14 -13.99
N ARG A 73 -13.29 1.18 -14.92
CA ARG A 73 -14.41 0.70 -15.72
C ARG A 73 -15.29 -0.29 -14.96
N PHE A 74 -14.71 -1.18 -14.18
CA PHE A 74 -15.42 -2.29 -13.53
C PHE A 74 -15.67 -2.10 -12.03
N SER A 75 -15.02 -1.15 -11.37
CA SER A 75 -15.16 -0.87 -9.94
C SER A 75 -15.36 0.63 -9.70
N PRO A 76 -16.60 1.13 -9.85
CA PRO A 76 -16.88 2.55 -9.69
C PRO A 76 -16.74 3.06 -8.25
N ASP A 77 -16.99 2.25 -7.21
CA ASP A 77 -16.69 2.62 -5.82
C ASP A 77 -16.68 1.42 -4.84
N PRO A 78 -15.75 1.39 -3.85
CA PRO A 78 -14.62 2.30 -3.68
C PRO A 78 -13.47 1.96 -4.65
N PHE A 79 -12.81 3.01 -5.17
CA PHE A 79 -11.68 2.86 -6.09
C PHE A 79 -10.46 2.19 -5.40
N PRO A 80 -9.73 1.27 -6.06
CA PRO A 80 -8.60 0.58 -5.44
C PRO A 80 -7.48 1.53 -5.03
N SER A 81 -6.89 1.27 -3.86
CA SER A 81 -5.74 2.04 -3.38
C SER A 81 -4.55 1.90 -4.34
N PRO A 82 -3.62 2.88 -4.38
CA PRO A 82 -2.42 2.79 -5.23
C PRO A 82 -1.57 1.53 -4.97
N GLY A 83 -1.58 1.02 -3.74
CA GLY A 83 -0.85 -0.20 -3.38
C GLY A 83 -1.40 -1.46 -4.06
N VAL A 84 -2.72 -1.54 -4.25
CA VAL A 84 -3.36 -2.66 -4.97
C VAL A 84 -2.96 -2.64 -6.45
N LEU A 85 -2.97 -1.47 -7.08
CA LEU A 85 -2.53 -1.33 -8.48
C LEU A 85 -1.07 -1.76 -8.70
N TRP A 86 -0.19 -1.43 -7.76
CA TRP A 86 1.21 -1.87 -7.80
C TRP A 86 1.32 -3.39 -7.72
N ARG A 87 0.57 -4.02 -6.82
CA ARG A 87 0.57 -5.47 -6.65
C ARG A 87 0.08 -6.19 -7.89
N GLU A 88 -1.08 -5.78 -8.43
CA GLU A 88 -1.62 -6.31 -9.68
C GLU A 88 -0.63 -6.15 -10.83
N ALA A 89 0.02 -4.99 -10.95
CA ALA A 89 1.01 -4.75 -12.00
C ALA A 89 2.25 -5.64 -11.85
N VAL A 90 2.75 -5.81 -10.62
CA VAL A 90 3.86 -6.73 -10.31
C VAL A 90 3.51 -8.16 -10.65
N GLU A 91 2.30 -8.60 -10.34
CA GLU A 91 1.81 -9.93 -10.70
C GLU A 91 1.78 -10.14 -12.21
N VAL A 92 1.29 -9.16 -12.98
CA VAL A 92 1.35 -9.21 -14.46
C VAL A 92 2.80 -9.31 -14.95
N GLY A 93 3.71 -8.56 -14.34
CA GLY A 93 5.14 -8.63 -14.63
C GLY A 93 5.74 -10.02 -14.36
N ILE A 94 5.46 -10.60 -13.19
CA ILE A 94 5.92 -11.94 -12.81
C ILE A 94 5.35 -12.98 -13.78
N TRP A 95 4.04 -12.94 -14.05
CA TRP A 95 3.38 -13.84 -14.97
C TRP A 95 3.99 -13.79 -16.37
N GLY A 96 4.13 -12.59 -16.94
CA GLY A 96 4.72 -12.43 -18.27
C GLY A 96 6.18 -12.87 -18.34
N LEU A 97 6.96 -12.61 -17.27
CA LEU A 97 8.33 -13.07 -17.15
C LEU A 97 8.41 -14.61 -17.18
N PHE A 98 7.55 -15.28 -16.40
CA PHE A 98 7.46 -16.73 -16.40
C PHE A 98 7.07 -17.29 -17.77
N LEU A 99 6.12 -16.69 -18.47
CA LEU A 99 5.72 -17.14 -19.80
C LEU A 99 6.90 -17.10 -20.79
N VAL A 100 7.63 -15.98 -20.82
CA VAL A 100 8.80 -15.85 -21.71
C VAL A 100 9.92 -16.81 -21.29
N TRP A 101 10.13 -16.98 -19.98
CA TRP A 101 11.10 -17.95 -19.46
C TRP A 101 10.78 -19.40 -19.90
N LEU A 102 9.53 -19.83 -19.73
CA LEU A 102 9.06 -21.14 -20.18
C LEU A 102 9.12 -21.30 -21.70
N ARG A 103 8.90 -20.21 -22.44
CA ARG A 103 9.03 -20.21 -23.91
C ARG A 103 10.46 -20.49 -24.34
N VAL A 104 11.45 -19.90 -23.67
CA VAL A 104 12.87 -20.16 -23.93
C VAL A 104 13.22 -21.63 -23.62
N GLY A 105 12.68 -22.18 -22.53
CA GLY A 105 12.82 -23.59 -22.17
C GLY A 105 12.03 -24.57 -23.05
N ARG A 106 11.23 -24.08 -24.01
CA ARG A 106 10.27 -24.88 -24.82
C ARG A 106 9.27 -25.69 -23.99
N LEU A 107 8.99 -25.24 -22.78
CA LEU A 107 8.05 -25.85 -21.84
C LEU A 107 6.65 -25.21 -21.91
N LEU A 108 6.54 -24.07 -22.61
CA LEU A 108 5.28 -23.35 -22.72
C LEU A 108 4.30 -24.05 -23.67
N THR A 109 3.29 -24.70 -23.10
CA THR A 109 2.09 -25.19 -23.81
C THR A 109 0.90 -24.27 -23.55
N PRO A 110 -0.13 -24.24 -24.41
CA PRO A 110 -1.34 -23.45 -24.15
C PRO A 110 -2.01 -23.82 -22.82
N PHE A 111 -2.02 -25.11 -22.47
CA PHE A 111 -2.52 -25.58 -21.20
C PHE A 111 -1.70 -25.03 -20.02
N ALA A 112 -0.37 -25.11 -20.08
CA ALA A 112 0.49 -24.53 -19.05
C ALA A 112 0.27 -23.01 -18.91
N ALA A 113 0.10 -22.29 -20.01
CA ALA A 113 -0.18 -20.86 -19.99
C ALA A 113 -1.48 -20.54 -19.24
N TRP A 114 -2.58 -21.25 -19.55
CA TRP A 114 -3.86 -21.08 -18.87
C TRP A 114 -3.79 -21.42 -17.38
N THR A 115 -3.13 -22.52 -17.04
CA THR A 115 -2.93 -22.93 -15.63
C THR A 115 -2.14 -21.88 -14.86
N LEU A 116 -1.09 -21.31 -15.46
CA LEU A 116 -0.27 -20.28 -14.83
C LEU A 116 -1.07 -18.98 -14.62
N THR A 117 -1.87 -18.58 -15.60
CA THR A 117 -2.79 -17.44 -15.46
C THR A 117 -3.77 -17.66 -14.31
N GLY A 118 -4.38 -18.85 -14.24
CA GLY A 118 -5.28 -19.20 -13.15
C GLY A 118 -4.60 -19.17 -11.78
N ALA A 119 -3.37 -19.68 -11.69
CA ALA A 119 -2.59 -19.67 -10.45
C ALA A 119 -2.24 -18.24 -9.99
N VAL A 120 -1.79 -17.37 -10.90
CA VAL A 120 -1.48 -15.97 -10.57
C VAL A 120 -2.73 -15.21 -10.18
N PHE A 121 -3.83 -15.39 -10.92
CA PHE A 121 -5.11 -14.78 -10.58
C PHE A 121 -5.66 -15.26 -9.22
N ALA A 122 -5.44 -16.54 -8.88
CA ALA A 122 -5.81 -17.06 -7.58
C ALA A 122 -5.04 -16.36 -6.45
N VAL A 123 -3.76 -16.05 -6.64
CA VAL A 123 -2.96 -15.31 -5.63
C VAL A 123 -3.62 -13.97 -5.30
N GLU A 124 -4.00 -13.16 -6.31
CA GLU A 124 -4.70 -11.89 -6.09
C GLU A 124 -6.05 -12.09 -5.41
N LEU A 125 -6.81 -13.10 -5.82
CA LEU A 125 -8.11 -13.40 -5.21
C LEU A 125 -7.95 -13.74 -3.72
N LEU A 126 -6.96 -14.56 -3.36
CA LEU A 126 -6.67 -14.91 -1.96
C LEU A 126 -6.23 -13.68 -1.16
N LEU A 127 -5.39 -12.82 -1.75
CA LEU A 127 -4.93 -11.58 -1.12
C LEU A 127 -6.09 -10.60 -0.88
N ARG A 128 -6.99 -10.43 -1.86
CA ARG A 128 -8.20 -9.61 -1.69
C ARG A 128 -9.14 -10.19 -0.63
N LEU A 129 -9.27 -11.51 -0.58
CA LEU A 129 -10.08 -12.17 0.44
C LEU A 129 -9.47 -12.00 1.83
N TYR A 130 -8.14 -12.06 1.92
CA TYR A 130 -7.38 -11.83 3.14
C TYR A 130 -7.47 -10.37 3.63
N GLU A 131 -7.42 -9.40 2.71
CA GLU A 131 -7.64 -7.98 3.04
C GLU A 131 -9.06 -7.76 3.56
N ARG A 132 -10.06 -8.38 2.93
CA ARG A 132 -11.45 -8.28 3.36
C ARG A 132 -11.70 -8.91 4.74
N SER A 133 -11.03 -10.02 5.06
CA SER A 133 -11.21 -10.71 6.34
C SER A 133 -10.63 -9.94 7.53
N ARG A 134 -9.60 -9.11 7.29
CA ARG A 134 -8.96 -8.27 8.32
C ARG A 134 -9.58 -6.88 8.46
N TRP A 135 -10.63 -6.59 7.71
CA TRP A 135 -11.31 -5.29 7.79
C TRP A 135 -12.08 -5.18 9.11
N VAL A 136 -11.68 -4.22 9.95
CA VAL A 136 -12.43 -3.83 11.15
C VAL A 136 -13.21 -2.55 10.80
N PRO A 137 -14.55 -2.53 10.92
CA PRO A 137 -15.32 -1.32 10.69
C PRO A 137 -14.82 -0.23 11.65
N SER A 138 -14.40 0.91 11.11
CA SER A 138 -14.30 2.13 11.91
C SER A 138 -15.71 2.45 12.38
N THR A 139 -16.02 2.09 13.63
CA THR A 139 -17.18 2.65 14.30
C THR A 139 -17.02 4.16 14.18
N SER A 140 -17.90 4.78 13.40
CA SER A 140 -18.03 6.23 13.37
C SER A 140 -17.95 6.67 14.82
N VAL A 141 -16.93 7.45 15.17
CA VAL A 141 -16.93 8.17 16.43
C VAL A 141 -18.19 9.01 16.34
N ARG A 142 -19.29 8.50 16.91
CA ARG A 142 -20.44 9.30 17.26
C ARG A 142 -19.84 10.28 18.25
N SER A 143 -19.45 11.43 17.73
CA SER A 143 -18.91 12.50 18.56
C SER A 143 -19.96 12.71 19.65
N PRO A 144 -19.61 12.53 20.94
CA PRO A 144 -20.57 12.74 22.04
C PRO A 144 -21.06 14.19 22.09
N VAL A 145 -20.57 15.06 21.21
CA VAL A 145 -21.06 16.41 20.94
C VAL A 145 -22.55 16.45 20.58
N ALA A 146 -23.15 15.38 20.03
CA ALA A 146 -24.59 15.33 19.78
C ALA A 146 -25.44 15.01 21.04
N ALA A 147 -24.81 14.70 22.18
CA ALA A 147 -25.49 14.50 23.46
C ALA A 147 -25.26 15.66 24.45
N GLY A 148 -24.78 16.81 23.96
CA GLY A 148 -24.50 18.01 24.76
C GLY A 148 -25.51 19.14 24.63
N GLU A 149 -26.54 19.01 23.78
CA GLU A 149 -27.50 20.09 23.52
C GLU A 149 -28.87 19.77 24.12
N ALA A 150 -28.88 19.51 25.43
CA ALA A 150 -30.06 19.71 26.26
C ALA A 150 -29.78 20.92 27.16
N THR A 151 -30.28 22.07 26.71
CA THR A 151 -30.30 23.34 27.44
C THR A 151 -30.74 23.14 28.91
N PRO A 152 -29.91 23.48 29.92
CA PRO A 152 -30.40 23.53 31.29
C PRO A 152 -31.23 24.81 31.48
N PRO A 153 -32.35 24.77 32.21
CA PRO A 153 -33.14 25.96 32.50
C PRO A 153 -32.31 26.92 33.36
N LYS A 154 -32.43 28.20 32.99
CA LYS A 154 -31.78 29.36 33.58
C LYS A 154 -32.43 29.72 34.92
N GLU A 155 -32.13 28.97 35.98
CA GLU A 155 -32.53 29.22 37.39
C GLU A 155 -32.06 27.98 38.19
N MET A 156 -31.29 27.99 39.29
CA MET A 156 -31.06 28.91 40.39
C MET A 156 -29.76 28.46 41.09
N ALA A 157 -29.01 29.44 41.60
CA ALA A 157 -28.34 29.48 42.90
C ALA A 157 -27.47 28.32 43.46
N GLU A 158 -26.40 28.74 44.12
CA GLU A 158 -25.65 28.05 45.19
C GLU A 158 -24.55 27.04 44.80
N SER A 159 -23.33 27.58 44.79
CA SER A 159 -22.12 26.89 45.26
C SER A 159 -22.30 26.57 46.76
N PRO A 160 -21.81 25.42 47.29
CA PRO A 160 -20.48 25.47 47.90
C PRO A 160 -19.67 24.16 47.85
N THR A 161 -18.34 24.32 47.86
CA THR A 161 -17.36 23.47 48.57
C THR A 161 -17.30 21.97 48.26
N ALA A 162 -16.28 21.56 47.47
CA ALA A 162 -15.67 20.24 47.61
C ALA A 162 -14.16 20.30 47.30
N THR A 163 -13.39 19.82 48.27
CA THR A 163 -11.94 19.90 48.53
C THR A 163 -11.05 19.29 47.44
N PRO A 164 -9.80 19.78 47.24
CA PRO A 164 -8.84 19.14 46.35
C PRO A 164 -8.31 17.85 46.98
N ILE A 165 -8.38 16.75 46.24
CA ILE A 165 -7.85 15.44 46.64
C ILE A 165 -6.36 15.40 46.25
N THR A 166 -5.48 15.44 47.25
CA THR A 166 -4.03 15.22 47.11
C THR A 166 -3.75 13.71 46.95
N PRO A 167 -2.93 13.27 45.98
CA PRO A 167 -2.48 11.88 45.90
C PRO A 167 -1.42 11.55 46.99
N PRO A 168 -1.31 10.30 47.45
CA PRO A 168 -0.29 9.92 48.44
C PRO A 168 1.08 9.87 47.74
N PHE A 169 1.92 10.87 48.02
CA PHE A 169 3.33 10.87 47.65
C PHE A 169 4.10 10.12 48.73
N ILE A 170 4.82 9.09 48.31
CA ILE A 170 5.65 8.18 49.11
C ILE A 170 6.84 8.99 49.63
N ASP A 171 7.06 8.95 50.95
CA ASP A 171 8.20 9.59 51.59
C ASP A 171 9.51 8.92 51.14
N ASP A 172 10.47 9.78 50.78
CA ASP A 172 11.89 9.52 50.73
C ASP A 172 12.37 8.97 52.08
N GLU A 173 12.79 7.70 52.12
CA GLU A 173 13.73 7.23 53.14
C GLU A 173 15.11 7.08 52.48
N LEU A 174 15.86 8.19 52.54
CA LEU A 174 17.31 8.16 52.50
C LEU A 174 17.80 7.28 53.64
N ASP A 175 18.53 6.21 53.33
CA ASP A 175 19.63 5.82 54.20
C ASP A 175 20.90 5.65 53.38
N SER A 176 21.87 6.40 53.85
CA SER A 176 23.21 6.65 53.36
C SER A 176 24.21 5.83 54.15
N ASP A 177 25.40 5.63 53.58
CA ASP A 177 26.59 5.01 54.18
C ASP A 177 26.55 3.49 54.37
N ASP A 178 27.42 2.77 53.65
CA ASP A 178 28.78 2.59 54.12
C ASP A 178 29.64 1.83 53.08
N SER A 179 30.79 2.40 52.75
CA SER A 179 31.93 1.79 52.06
C SER A 179 33.15 2.33 52.82
N PRO A 180 34.10 1.51 53.29
CA PRO A 180 35.13 0.91 52.43
C PRO A 180 35.57 -0.50 52.97
N ALA A 181 36.48 -1.29 52.41
CA ALA A 181 37.66 -1.09 51.58
C ALA A 181 37.97 -2.39 50.80
#